data_AF-A0A3D2UTH0-F1
#
_entry.id   AF-A0A3D2UTH0-F1
#
_cell.length_a   1.000
_cell.length_b   1.000
_cell.length_c   1.000
_cell.angle_alpha   90.00
_cell.angle_beta   90.00
_cell.angle_gamma   90.00
#
_symmetry.space_group_name_H-M   'P 1'
#
loop_
_entity.id
_entity.type
_entity.pdbx_description
1 polymer ?
#
loop_
_entity_poly.entity_id
_entity_poly.type
_entity_poly.pdbx_seq_one_letter_code
_entity_poly.pdbx_strand_id
1 'polypeptide(L)'
;AKKGIEQLKNTNRLGLKTIAELSNTKLETLTEETIGFTFAPRLNALGRLGDANPAVELLITQDSARARVLAAQIEGLNAQRRLLTSQIYQSAEAQLKENSKLLDEPAIVLSHPNWAGGVVGIVANKLVERYHKPAILLNESEDGILRGSARSIEGLHITDAIASQKNILLGFGGHPMAAGLSLKKDDLLQFRKGLGKAIEKQLGHIVYEEPILQIDEWLDLSDINIDFADSLEMLAPFGAGNPELTLATRNVTLKSKSEIGKTKEHLRINIEDENGNTQSILFWGGAGTDLPENGSKIDIAYSLRASSYRGQRQVNLQFQDFRVVEEAVVEIRESGFDIRDLRLNVQTFERLNVETLVWAEGADKPKGKSRFELTQADEFAIYTTPPSPAELRKALEVVKPKTIYVFGVLPSEEKPEEFLNRLAGLCKFALNKKEGKTSIQELASAMASRELAIEIGLQWLVANGGLTVDVDEGQVNLSNEKQEKNPYLQAELFVALRGVLNETSAYRKYFATVEDLKTLL
;
A
#
# COMPACT_ATOMS: atom_id res chain seq x y z
N ALA A 1 -0.75 -36.22 -2.32
CA ALA A 1 -2.04 -35.50 -2.23
C ALA A 1 -2.89 -35.66 -3.50
N LYS A 2 -2.46 -35.15 -4.66
CA LYS A 2 -3.22 -35.14 -5.93
C LYS A 2 -3.98 -36.44 -6.27
N LYS A 3 -3.30 -37.59 -6.30
CA LYS A 3 -3.95 -38.90 -6.55
C LYS A 3 -5.03 -39.26 -5.53
N GLY A 4 -4.84 -38.89 -4.27
CA GLY A 4 -5.80 -39.16 -3.19
C GLY A 4 -7.07 -38.31 -3.33
N ILE A 5 -6.93 -37.04 -3.73
CA ILE A 5 -8.06 -36.16 -4.04
C ILE A 5 -8.87 -36.75 -5.20
N GLU A 6 -8.23 -37.13 -6.31
CA GLU A 6 -8.91 -37.76 -7.45
C GLU A 6 -9.66 -39.05 -7.09
N GLN A 7 -9.08 -39.87 -6.22
CA GLN A 7 -9.76 -41.06 -5.69
C GLN A 7 -10.94 -40.70 -4.76
N LEU A 8 -10.83 -39.61 -4.00
CA LEU A 8 -11.87 -39.15 -3.11
C LEU A 8 -13.07 -38.59 -3.88
N LYS A 9 -12.84 -37.86 -4.97
CA LYS A 9 -13.88 -37.39 -5.90
C LYS A 9 -14.76 -38.53 -6.43
N ASN A 10 -14.15 -39.70 -6.64
CA ASN A 10 -14.80 -40.90 -7.17
C ASN A 10 -15.00 -42.00 -6.10
N THR A 11 -15.02 -41.64 -4.81
CA THR A 11 -15.03 -42.64 -3.75
C THR A 11 -16.33 -43.45 -3.72
N ASN A 12 -16.24 -44.74 -3.41
CA ASN A 12 -17.40 -45.60 -3.14
C ASN A 12 -17.65 -45.86 -1.66
N ARG A 13 -16.84 -45.26 -0.77
CA ARG A 13 -17.00 -45.43 0.68
C ARG A 13 -18.24 -44.68 1.15
N LEU A 14 -19.23 -45.44 1.65
CA LEU A 14 -20.52 -44.89 2.09
C LEU A 14 -20.34 -43.76 3.10
N GLY A 15 -19.50 -43.93 4.12
CA GLY A 15 -19.30 -42.90 5.13
C GLY A 15 -18.79 -41.57 4.58
N LEU A 16 -17.90 -41.58 3.59
CA LEU A 16 -17.38 -40.36 2.96
C LEU A 16 -18.44 -39.69 2.07
N LYS A 17 -19.26 -40.49 1.36
CA LYS A 17 -20.42 -39.96 0.63
C LYS A 17 -21.42 -39.30 1.58
N THR A 18 -21.72 -39.94 2.71
CA THR A 18 -22.65 -39.40 3.70
C THR A 18 -22.12 -38.11 4.36
N ILE A 19 -20.82 -38.01 4.65
CA ILE A 19 -20.23 -36.74 5.11
C ILE A 19 -20.43 -35.66 4.05
N ALA A 20 -20.13 -35.96 2.78
CA ALA A 20 -20.27 -35.01 1.69
C ALA A 20 -21.71 -34.51 1.53
N GLU A 21 -22.69 -35.43 1.61
CA GLU A 21 -24.12 -35.10 1.58
C GLU A 21 -24.51 -34.14 2.73
N LEU A 22 -24.12 -34.46 3.98
CA LEU A 22 -24.45 -33.63 5.14
C LEU A 22 -23.75 -32.27 5.12
N SER A 23 -22.54 -32.18 4.56
CA SER A 23 -21.82 -30.93 4.40
C SER A 23 -22.19 -30.16 3.14
N ASN A 24 -23.17 -30.65 2.36
CA ASN A 24 -23.57 -30.11 1.06
C ASN A 24 -22.38 -29.92 0.10
N THR A 25 -21.46 -30.87 0.14
CA THR A 25 -20.22 -30.89 -0.64
C THR A 25 -20.41 -31.77 -1.87
N LYS A 26 -20.15 -31.21 -3.04
CA LYS A 26 -20.07 -31.97 -4.29
C LYS A 26 -18.72 -32.66 -4.36
N LEU A 27 -18.72 -33.99 -4.44
CA LEU A 27 -17.48 -34.76 -4.48
C LEU A 27 -16.70 -34.48 -5.76
N GLU A 28 -17.37 -34.19 -6.86
CA GLU A 28 -16.75 -33.99 -8.19
C GLU A 28 -15.82 -32.76 -8.22
N THR A 29 -16.14 -31.75 -7.41
CA THR A 29 -15.39 -30.48 -7.31
C THR A 29 -14.58 -30.38 -6.02
N LEU A 30 -14.34 -31.51 -5.34
CA LEU A 30 -13.62 -31.54 -4.07
C LEU A 30 -12.15 -31.12 -4.26
N THR A 31 -11.70 -30.23 -3.39
CA THR A 31 -10.32 -29.73 -3.30
C THR A 31 -9.69 -30.11 -1.96
N GLU A 32 -8.39 -29.85 -1.81
CA GLU A 32 -7.67 -29.92 -0.55
C GLU A 32 -8.33 -29.10 0.57
N GLU A 33 -8.90 -27.94 0.27
CA GLU A 33 -9.62 -27.11 1.25
C GLU A 33 -10.83 -27.85 1.80
N THR A 34 -11.56 -28.54 0.92
CA THR A 34 -12.71 -29.34 1.34
C THR A 34 -12.26 -30.43 2.32
N ILE A 35 -11.11 -31.05 2.08
CA ILE A 35 -10.54 -32.03 3.01
C ILE A 35 -10.14 -31.34 4.32
N GLY A 36 -9.35 -30.27 4.26
CA GLY A 36 -8.75 -29.60 5.42
C GLY A 36 -9.76 -28.85 6.31
N PHE A 37 -10.78 -28.22 5.72
CA PHE A 37 -11.71 -27.33 6.41
C PHE A 37 -13.14 -27.89 6.54
N THR A 38 -13.49 -28.93 5.76
CA THR A 38 -14.83 -29.54 5.82
C THR A 38 -14.78 -30.96 6.39
N PHE A 39 -13.98 -31.87 5.83
CA PHE A 39 -14.02 -33.29 6.22
C PHE A 39 -13.17 -33.57 7.47
N ALA A 40 -11.91 -33.14 7.49
CA ALA A 40 -11.01 -33.37 8.61
C ALA A 40 -11.53 -32.78 9.94
N PRO A 41 -12.09 -31.56 10.01
CA PRO A 41 -12.59 -31.01 11.26
C PRO A 41 -13.76 -31.79 11.86
N ARG A 42 -14.58 -32.43 11.01
CA ARG A 42 -15.69 -33.30 11.44
C ARG A 42 -15.17 -34.56 12.10
N LEU A 43 -14.26 -35.27 11.43
CA LEU A 43 -13.66 -36.49 11.97
C LEU A 43 -12.87 -36.19 13.26
N ASN A 44 -12.14 -35.09 13.29
CA ASN A 44 -11.37 -34.66 14.46
C ASN A 44 -12.25 -34.18 15.63
N ALA A 45 -13.52 -33.86 15.42
CA ALA A 45 -14.40 -33.42 16.51
C ALA A 45 -14.68 -34.54 17.52
N LEU A 46 -14.73 -35.80 17.05
CA LEU A 46 -14.93 -36.98 17.90
C LEU A 46 -13.82 -37.09 18.95
N GLY A 47 -12.56 -37.16 18.55
CA GLY A 47 -11.43 -37.29 19.48
C GLY A 47 -11.20 -36.07 20.39
N ARG A 48 -11.86 -34.93 20.12
CA ARG A 48 -11.79 -33.73 20.96
C ARG A 48 -12.88 -33.67 22.02
N LEU A 49 -14.06 -34.19 21.71
CA LEU A 49 -15.26 -34.06 22.55
C LEU A 49 -15.80 -35.41 23.07
N GLY A 50 -15.22 -36.54 22.66
CA GLY A 50 -15.69 -37.86 23.07
C GLY A 50 -14.82 -39.00 22.53
N ASP A 51 -15.45 -40.15 22.29
CA ASP A 51 -14.79 -41.34 21.74
C ASP A 51 -14.48 -41.15 20.24
N ALA A 52 -13.26 -41.51 19.83
CA ALA A 52 -12.80 -41.46 18.45
C ALA A 52 -13.22 -42.70 17.62
N ASN A 53 -13.60 -43.82 18.25
CA ASN A 53 -13.98 -45.06 17.54
C ASN A 53 -15.06 -44.88 16.46
N PRO A 54 -16.10 -44.03 16.65
CA PRO A 54 -17.12 -43.81 15.62
C PRO A 54 -16.58 -43.29 14.28
N ALA A 55 -15.41 -42.62 14.27
CA ALA A 55 -14.78 -42.16 13.03
C ALA A 55 -14.31 -43.34 12.18
N VAL A 56 -13.69 -44.33 12.81
CA VAL A 56 -13.19 -45.52 12.12
C VAL A 56 -14.37 -46.33 11.58
N GLU A 57 -15.40 -46.53 12.39
CA GLU A 57 -16.61 -47.25 11.98
C GLU A 57 -17.28 -46.60 10.77
N LEU A 58 -17.39 -45.27 10.76
CA LEU A 58 -17.96 -44.53 9.62
C LEU A 58 -17.15 -44.76 8.34
N LEU A 59 -15.81 -44.81 8.42
CA LEU A 59 -14.94 -44.95 7.25
C LEU A 59 -14.98 -46.36 6.63
N ILE A 60 -15.37 -47.38 7.40
CA ILE A 60 -15.36 -48.79 6.96
C ILE A 60 -16.76 -49.39 6.74
N THR A 61 -17.81 -48.77 7.29
CA THR A 61 -19.18 -49.32 7.21
C THR A 61 -19.68 -49.48 5.77
N GLN A 62 -20.42 -50.56 5.54
CA GLN A 62 -21.16 -50.86 4.30
C GLN A 62 -22.68 -50.72 4.49
N ASP A 63 -23.13 -50.36 5.69
CA ASP A 63 -24.54 -50.11 5.98
C ASP A 63 -24.85 -48.61 5.88
N SER A 64 -25.69 -48.26 4.91
CA SER A 64 -26.14 -46.88 4.68
C SER A 64 -26.89 -46.25 5.86
N ALA A 65 -27.68 -47.04 6.60
CA ALA A 65 -28.41 -46.54 7.77
C ALA A 65 -27.42 -46.24 8.89
N ARG A 66 -26.46 -47.15 9.13
CA ARG A 66 -25.40 -46.94 10.11
C ARG A 66 -24.51 -45.74 9.77
N ALA A 67 -24.16 -45.58 8.49
CA ALA A 67 -23.39 -44.43 8.01
C ALA A 67 -24.08 -43.10 8.32
N ARG A 68 -25.40 -43.00 8.06
CA ARG A 68 -26.20 -41.79 8.37
C ARG A 68 -26.23 -41.48 9.85
N VAL A 69 -26.42 -42.49 10.71
CA VAL A 69 -26.42 -42.30 12.17
C VAL A 69 -25.07 -41.77 12.66
N LEU A 70 -23.96 -42.40 12.25
CA LEU A 70 -22.61 -42.00 12.64
C LEU A 70 -22.26 -40.59 12.11
N ALA A 71 -22.61 -40.30 10.86
CA ALA A 71 -22.35 -38.99 10.26
C ALA A 71 -23.16 -37.87 10.93
N ALA A 72 -24.41 -38.12 11.31
CA ALA A 72 -25.23 -37.16 12.07
C ALA A 72 -24.65 -36.90 13.47
N GLN A 73 -24.17 -37.94 14.16
CA GLN A 73 -23.48 -37.81 15.44
C GLN A 73 -22.21 -36.94 15.30
N ILE A 74 -21.41 -37.20 14.27
CA ILE A 74 -20.19 -36.43 13.95
C ILE A 74 -20.53 -34.98 13.66
N GLU A 75 -21.60 -34.69 12.90
CA GLU A 75 -22.03 -33.32 12.62
C GLU A 75 -22.44 -32.59 13.91
N GLY A 76 -23.18 -33.25 14.79
CA GLY A 76 -23.54 -32.70 16.10
C GLY A 76 -22.32 -32.32 16.95
N LEU A 77 -21.34 -33.22 17.05
CA LEU A 77 -20.09 -32.96 17.76
C LEU A 77 -19.25 -31.87 17.08
N ASN A 78 -19.21 -31.85 15.75
CA ASN A 78 -18.52 -30.83 14.97
C ASN A 78 -19.12 -29.43 15.22
N ALA A 79 -20.46 -29.33 15.29
CA ALA A 79 -21.19 -28.12 15.61
C ALA A 79 -20.94 -27.67 17.07
N GLN A 80 -21.02 -28.59 18.03
CA GLN A 80 -20.67 -28.31 19.43
C GLN A 80 -19.23 -27.81 19.58
N ARG A 81 -18.28 -28.46 18.89
CA ARG A 81 -16.87 -28.04 18.86
C ARG A 81 -16.72 -26.63 18.30
N ARG A 82 -17.46 -26.24 17.25
CA ARG A 82 -17.43 -24.87 16.71
C ARG A 82 -17.95 -23.85 17.74
N LEU A 83 -19.08 -24.16 18.37
CA LEU A 83 -19.67 -23.31 19.41
C LEU A 83 -18.70 -23.08 20.56
N LEU A 84 -18.14 -24.16 21.13
CA LEU A 84 -17.15 -24.08 22.20
C LEU A 84 -15.90 -23.32 21.78
N THR A 85 -15.41 -23.55 20.56
CA THR A 85 -14.25 -22.80 20.03
C THR A 85 -14.53 -21.30 20.01
N SER A 86 -15.72 -20.90 19.53
CA SER A 86 -16.13 -19.49 19.48
C SER A 86 -16.23 -18.88 20.88
N GLN A 87 -16.90 -19.56 21.81
CA GLN A 87 -17.06 -19.09 23.19
C GLN A 87 -15.71 -18.93 23.92
N ILE A 88 -14.83 -19.91 23.79
CA ILE A 88 -13.49 -19.86 24.41
C ILE A 88 -12.66 -18.74 23.77
N TYR A 89 -12.72 -18.58 22.44
CA TYR A 89 -12.02 -17.49 21.75
C TYR A 89 -12.51 -16.11 22.20
N GLN A 90 -13.82 -15.88 22.24
CA GLN A 90 -14.40 -14.62 22.73
C GLN A 90 -14.04 -14.36 24.20
N SER A 91 -14.05 -15.40 25.04
CA SER A 91 -13.63 -15.31 26.44
C SER A 91 -12.15 -14.95 26.57
N ALA A 92 -11.27 -15.55 25.76
CA ALA A 92 -9.84 -15.23 25.74
C ALA A 92 -9.59 -13.78 25.28
N GLU A 93 -10.27 -13.35 24.21
CA GLU A 93 -10.22 -11.97 23.72
C GLU A 93 -10.68 -10.95 24.76
N ALA A 94 -11.75 -11.26 25.51
CA ALA A 94 -12.22 -10.40 26.59
C ALA A 94 -11.16 -10.25 27.70
N GLN A 95 -10.50 -11.35 28.11
CA GLN A 95 -9.40 -11.29 29.09
C GLN A 95 -8.23 -10.43 28.60
N LEU A 96 -7.87 -10.53 27.32
CA LEU A 96 -6.80 -9.72 26.72
C LEU A 96 -7.17 -8.23 26.65
N LYS A 97 -8.44 -7.91 26.37
CA LYS A 97 -8.94 -6.53 26.38
C LYS A 97 -8.97 -5.92 27.78
N GLU A 98 -9.39 -6.69 28.78
CA GLU A 98 -9.43 -6.26 30.19
C GLU A 98 -8.03 -6.05 30.77
N ASN A 99 -7.05 -6.84 30.32
CA ASN A 99 -5.66 -6.72 30.75
C ASN A 99 -4.68 -6.77 29.57
N SER A 100 -4.55 -5.64 28.89
CA SER A 100 -3.68 -5.49 27.72
C SER A 100 -2.21 -5.81 28.02
N LYS A 101 -1.75 -5.71 29.27
CA LYS A 101 -0.37 -6.07 29.66
C LYS A 101 -0.02 -7.53 29.42
N LEU A 102 -1.02 -8.42 29.32
CA LEU A 102 -0.79 -9.82 28.93
C LEU A 102 -0.26 -9.92 27.49
N LEU A 103 -0.52 -8.92 26.66
CA LEU A 103 0.05 -8.80 25.32
C LEU A 103 1.49 -8.25 25.34
N ASP A 104 2.01 -7.78 26.47
CA ASP A 104 3.43 -7.38 26.58
C ASP A 104 4.32 -8.58 26.95
N GLU A 105 3.75 -9.63 27.54
CA GLU A 105 4.48 -10.84 27.96
C GLU A 105 5.02 -11.65 26.76
N PRO A 106 6.15 -12.39 26.90
CA PRO A 106 6.71 -13.24 25.84
C PRO A 106 5.77 -14.33 25.29
N ALA A 107 4.73 -14.69 26.04
CA ALA A 107 3.69 -15.61 25.61
C ALA A 107 2.33 -15.22 26.21
N ILE A 108 1.27 -15.44 25.44
CA ILE A 108 -0.10 -15.29 25.90
C ILE A 108 -0.46 -16.52 26.73
N VAL A 109 -0.59 -16.37 28.05
CA VAL A 109 -0.95 -17.48 28.95
C VAL A 109 -2.27 -17.17 29.65
N LEU A 110 -3.34 -17.83 29.25
CA LEU A 110 -4.69 -17.59 29.77
C LEU A 110 -5.27 -18.84 30.44
N SER A 111 -6.12 -18.64 31.45
CA SER A 111 -6.86 -19.71 32.10
C SER A 111 -8.31 -19.34 32.36
N HIS A 112 -9.18 -20.35 32.37
CA HIS A 112 -10.58 -20.17 32.76
C HIS A 112 -11.22 -21.51 33.19
N PRO A 113 -12.08 -21.54 34.22
CA PRO A 113 -12.68 -22.79 34.73
C PRO A 113 -13.67 -23.46 33.78
N ASN A 114 -14.29 -22.70 32.87
CA ASN A 114 -15.31 -23.22 31.95
C ASN A 114 -14.77 -23.57 30.55
N TRP A 115 -13.45 -23.70 30.37
CA TRP A 115 -12.88 -23.97 29.05
C TRP A 115 -12.77 -25.47 28.77
N ALA A 116 -13.39 -25.92 27.67
CA ALA A 116 -13.31 -27.32 27.27
C ALA A 116 -11.88 -27.70 26.81
N GLY A 117 -11.21 -28.57 27.59
CA GLY A 117 -9.80 -28.96 27.36
C GLY A 117 -9.50 -29.55 25.97
N GLY A 118 -10.45 -30.25 25.33
CA GLY A 118 -10.27 -30.75 23.95
C GLY A 118 -10.26 -29.67 22.87
N VAL A 119 -10.64 -28.44 23.22
CA VAL A 119 -10.82 -27.31 22.31
C VAL A 119 -9.79 -26.20 22.54
N VAL A 120 -9.22 -26.06 23.75
CA VAL A 120 -8.28 -24.97 24.08
C VAL A 120 -7.09 -24.90 23.13
N GLY A 121 -6.58 -26.03 22.62
CA GLY A 121 -5.49 -26.04 21.64
C GLY A 121 -5.85 -25.48 20.26
N ILE A 122 -7.14 -25.49 19.87
CA ILE A 122 -7.61 -24.82 18.65
C ILE A 122 -7.57 -23.31 18.85
N VAL A 123 -8.07 -22.85 20.00
CA VAL A 123 -8.11 -21.43 20.31
C VAL A 123 -6.70 -20.88 20.54
N ALA A 124 -5.81 -21.65 21.16
CA ALA A 124 -4.38 -21.31 21.25
C ALA A 124 -3.81 -20.99 19.87
N ASN A 125 -4.06 -21.84 18.86
CA ASN A 125 -3.57 -21.62 17.50
C ASN A 125 -4.11 -20.33 16.89
N LYS A 126 -5.40 -20.03 17.10
CA LYS A 126 -6.00 -18.78 16.62
C LYS A 126 -5.39 -17.54 17.28
N LEU A 127 -5.02 -17.61 18.57
CA LEU A 127 -4.32 -16.51 19.23
C LEU A 127 -2.89 -16.37 18.70
N VAL A 128 -2.20 -17.48 18.38
CA VAL A 128 -0.89 -17.42 17.70
C VAL A 128 -1.03 -16.74 16.35
N GLU A 129 -2.00 -17.15 15.52
CA GLU A 129 -2.26 -16.55 14.20
C GLU A 129 -2.58 -15.06 14.30
N ARG A 130 -3.34 -14.64 15.31
CA ARG A 130 -3.76 -13.25 15.47
C ARG A 130 -2.69 -12.33 16.06
N TYR A 131 -1.98 -12.82 17.07
CA TYR A 131 -1.07 -11.99 17.87
C TYR A 131 0.40 -12.28 17.57
N HIS A 132 0.69 -13.23 16.69
CA HIS A 132 2.05 -13.68 16.33
C HIS A 132 2.91 -14.01 17.55
N LYS A 133 2.27 -14.58 18.56
CA LYS A 133 2.86 -14.89 19.87
C LYS A 133 2.57 -16.31 20.29
N PRO A 134 3.50 -16.99 20.99
CA PRO A 134 3.21 -18.28 21.59
C PRO A 134 2.01 -18.16 22.53
N ALA A 135 1.07 -19.10 22.45
CA ALA A 135 -0.16 -19.05 23.22
C ALA A 135 -0.39 -20.34 24.00
N ILE A 136 -0.75 -20.21 25.26
CA ILE A 136 -1.06 -21.31 26.18
C ILE A 136 -2.42 -21.05 26.80
N LEU A 137 -3.37 -21.96 26.57
CA LEU A 137 -4.70 -21.89 27.17
C LEU A 137 -4.89 -23.07 28.12
N LEU A 138 -5.31 -22.76 29.34
CA LEU A 138 -5.44 -23.68 30.45
C LEU A 138 -6.91 -23.73 30.91
N ASN A 139 -7.46 -24.94 31.02
CA ASN A 139 -8.70 -25.17 31.75
C ASN A 139 -8.40 -25.28 33.24
N GLU A 140 -9.14 -24.56 34.08
CA GLU A 140 -9.08 -24.70 35.54
C GLU A 140 -10.02 -25.81 35.99
N SER A 141 -9.48 -27.01 36.21
CA SER A 141 -10.29 -28.15 36.67
C SER A 141 -10.67 -28.00 38.15
N GLU A 142 -11.78 -28.61 38.56
CA GLU A 142 -12.30 -28.56 39.93
C GLU A 142 -11.31 -29.13 40.97
N ASP A 143 -10.39 -30.01 40.55
CA ASP A 143 -9.32 -30.57 41.38
C ASP A 143 -8.17 -29.57 41.65
N GLY A 144 -8.30 -28.31 41.23
CA GLY A 144 -7.29 -27.27 41.39
C GLY A 144 -6.11 -27.40 40.41
N ILE A 145 -6.20 -28.34 39.46
CA ILE A 145 -5.17 -28.56 38.44
C ILE A 145 -5.55 -27.83 37.16
N LEU A 146 -4.59 -27.07 36.65
CA LEU A 146 -4.65 -26.46 35.33
C LEU A 146 -4.20 -27.48 34.30
N ARG A 147 -5.01 -27.70 33.25
CA ARG A 147 -4.65 -28.58 32.12
C ARG A 147 -4.87 -27.82 30.83
N GLY A 148 -3.88 -27.83 29.94
CA GLY A 148 -3.98 -26.99 28.75
C GLY A 148 -3.13 -27.43 27.59
N SER A 149 -3.15 -26.58 26.57
CA SER A 149 -2.36 -26.77 25.37
C SER A 149 -1.63 -25.49 24.99
N ALA A 150 -0.40 -25.67 24.55
CA ALA A 150 0.48 -24.64 24.04
C ALA A 150 0.60 -24.73 22.51
N ARG A 151 0.74 -23.57 21.86
CA ARG A 151 1.11 -23.42 20.46
C ARG A 151 2.26 -22.44 20.35
N SER A 152 3.22 -22.76 19.49
CA SER A 152 4.45 -22.00 19.30
C SER A 152 4.38 -21.11 18.06
N ILE A 153 5.40 -20.26 17.91
CA ILE A 153 5.76 -19.55 16.69
C ILE A 153 7.05 -20.17 16.10
N GLU A 154 7.37 -19.80 14.86
CA GLU A 154 8.64 -20.17 14.24
C GLU A 154 9.84 -19.69 15.08
N GLY A 155 10.92 -20.46 15.09
CA GLY A 155 12.11 -20.18 15.90
C GLY A 155 12.00 -20.54 17.39
N LEU A 156 10.82 -20.88 17.92
CA LEU A 156 10.64 -21.26 19.31
C LEU A 156 10.30 -22.74 19.50
N HIS A 157 11.07 -23.46 20.32
CA HIS A 157 10.73 -24.81 20.76
C HIS A 157 9.90 -24.76 22.05
N ILE A 158 8.57 -24.65 21.93
CA ILE A 158 7.68 -24.40 23.07
C ILE A 158 7.73 -25.52 24.11
N THR A 159 7.90 -26.77 23.68
CA THR A 159 8.00 -27.91 24.60
C THR A 159 9.26 -27.81 25.47
N ASP A 160 10.36 -27.26 24.95
CA ASP A 160 11.61 -27.10 25.72
C ASP A 160 11.52 -25.92 26.68
N ALA A 161 10.85 -24.84 26.24
CA ALA A 161 10.56 -23.69 27.09
C ALA A 161 9.68 -24.12 28.28
N ILE A 162 8.65 -24.95 28.04
CA ILE A 162 7.82 -25.54 29.10
C ILE A 162 8.64 -26.48 29.98
N ALA A 163 9.46 -27.36 29.39
CA ALA A 163 10.29 -28.33 30.11
C ALA A 163 11.26 -27.67 31.09
N SER A 164 11.70 -26.44 30.82
CA SER A 164 12.53 -25.65 31.75
C SER A 164 11.85 -25.43 33.12
N GLN A 165 10.52 -25.55 33.19
CA GLN A 165 9.71 -25.39 34.39
C GLN A 165 9.28 -26.73 35.01
N LYS A 166 9.96 -27.85 34.68
CA LYS A 166 9.58 -29.22 35.11
C LYS A 166 9.24 -29.38 36.60
N ASN A 167 9.86 -28.60 37.50
CA ASN A 167 9.70 -28.75 38.94
C ASN A 167 8.30 -28.33 39.44
N ILE A 168 7.57 -27.52 38.68
CA ILE A 168 6.21 -27.05 39.01
C ILE A 168 5.13 -27.67 38.10
N LEU A 169 5.55 -28.54 37.17
CA LEU A 169 4.64 -29.22 36.25
C LEU A 169 4.25 -30.58 36.82
N LEU A 170 2.97 -30.93 36.70
CA LEU A 170 2.45 -32.26 37.02
C LEU A 170 2.63 -33.23 35.85
N GLY A 171 2.71 -32.70 34.63
CA GLY A 171 2.98 -33.45 33.41
C GLY A 171 3.05 -32.52 32.21
N PHE A 172 3.89 -32.85 31.25
CA PHE A 172 4.00 -32.13 29.98
C PHE A 172 4.53 -33.04 28.88
N GLY A 173 4.31 -32.66 27.62
CA GLY A 173 4.85 -33.36 26.47
C GLY A 173 4.35 -32.77 25.16
N GLY A 174 5.03 -33.06 24.06
CA GLY A 174 4.66 -32.55 22.75
C GLY A 174 5.81 -32.45 21.78
N HIS A 175 5.65 -31.55 20.82
CA HIS A 175 6.53 -31.27 19.71
C HIS A 175 7.02 -29.80 19.76
N PRO A 176 8.00 -29.39 18.94
CA PRO A 176 8.49 -28.01 18.93
C PRO A 176 7.38 -26.95 18.81
N MET A 177 6.33 -27.22 18.01
CA MET A 177 5.25 -26.26 17.74
C MET A 177 4.00 -26.41 18.62
N ALA A 178 3.89 -27.47 19.41
CA ALA A 178 2.69 -27.74 20.19
C ALA A 178 2.99 -28.64 21.40
N ALA A 179 2.46 -28.27 22.56
CA ALA A 179 2.58 -29.07 23.78
C ALA A 179 1.25 -29.22 24.53
N GLY A 180 1.15 -30.29 25.31
CA GLY A 180 0.21 -30.41 26.42
C GLY A 180 0.94 -30.22 27.74
N LEU A 181 0.28 -29.61 28.72
CA LEU A 181 0.86 -29.40 30.05
C LEU A 181 -0.22 -29.41 31.15
N SER A 182 0.24 -29.68 32.37
CA SER A 182 -0.55 -29.55 33.58
C SER A 182 0.28 -29.05 34.77
N LEU A 183 -0.32 -28.24 35.63
CA LEU A 183 0.29 -27.61 36.81
C LEU A 183 -0.78 -27.26 37.84
N LYS A 184 -0.39 -26.97 39.09
CA LYS A 184 -1.34 -26.45 40.09
C LYS A 184 -1.68 -24.99 39.80
N LYS A 185 -2.90 -24.57 40.16
CA LYS A 185 -3.34 -23.18 39.97
C LYS A 185 -2.43 -22.15 40.66
N ASP A 186 -1.95 -22.48 41.85
CA ASP A 186 -1.06 -21.60 42.64
C ASP A 186 0.29 -21.36 41.97
N ASP A 187 0.76 -22.30 41.14
CA ASP A 187 2.04 -22.21 40.44
C ASP A 187 1.95 -21.40 39.13
N LEU A 188 0.75 -20.97 38.70
CA LEU A 188 0.53 -20.31 37.40
C LEU A 188 1.36 -19.02 37.25
N LEU A 189 1.43 -18.20 38.30
CA LEU A 189 2.19 -16.95 38.26
C LEU A 189 3.69 -17.21 38.14
N GLN A 190 4.20 -18.23 38.85
CA GLN A 190 5.59 -18.66 38.73
C GLN A 190 5.88 -19.21 37.34
N PHE A 191 4.97 -20.02 36.80
CA PHE A 191 5.06 -20.59 35.47
C PHE A 191 5.14 -19.52 34.39
N ARG A 192 4.26 -18.50 34.40
CA ARG A 192 4.31 -17.38 33.43
C ARG A 192 5.69 -16.70 33.40
N LYS A 193 6.21 -16.36 34.58
CA LYS A 193 7.53 -15.71 34.71
C LYS A 193 8.68 -16.60 34.23
N GLY A 194 8.66 -17.88 34.62
CA GLY A 194 9.69 -18.84 34.23
C GLY A 194 9.68 -19.14 32.73
N LEU A 195 8.48 -19.32 32.17
CA LEU A 195 8.28 -19.50 30.74
C LEU A 195 8.75 -18.28 29.95
N GLY A 196 8.39 -17.07 30.37
CA GLY A 196 8.82 -15.84 29.71
C GLY A 196 10.34 -15.76 29.56
N LYS A 197 11.07 -16.02 30.65
CA LYS A 197 12.56 -16.08 30.62
C LYS A 197 13.09 -17.18 29.71
N ALA A 198 12.42 -18.34 29.65
CA ALA A 198 12.85 -19.44 28.79
C ALA A 198 12.66 -19.11 27.31
N ILE A 199 11.57 -18.40 26.97
CA ILE A 199 11.29 -17.90 25.62
C ILE A 199 12.33 -16.84 25.23
N GLU A 200 12.53 -15.83 26.08
CA GLU A 200 13.56 -14.78 25.86
C GLU A 200 14.97 -15.37 25.70
N LYS A 201 15.29 -16.47 26.37
CA LYS A 201 16.58 -17.16 26.21
C LYS A 201 16.73 -17.85 24.85
N GLN A 202 15.66 -18.45 24.32
CA GLN A 202 15.70 -19.14 23.02
C GLN A 202 15.70 -18.15 21.86
N LEU A 203 14.87 -17.11 21.98
CA LEU A 203 14.61 -16.14 20.92
C LEU A 203 15.54 -14.90 20.99
N GLY A 204 16.14 -14.61 22.15
CA GLY A 204 16.81 -13.34 22.45
C GLY A 204 15.82 -12.29 22.98
N HIS A 205 16.31 -11.07 23.26
CA HIS A 205 15.44 -9.89 23.44
C HIS A 205 14.84 -9.52 22.07
N ILE A 206 13.87 -10.30 21.60
CA ILE A 206 13.17 -10.01 20.36
C ILE A 206 12.33 -8.75 20.57
N VAL A 207 12.72 -7.68 19.87
CA VAL A 207 11.77 -6.70 19.36
C VAL A 207 10.86 -7.51 18.44
N TYR A 208 9.58 -7.69 18.80
CA TYR A 208 8.63 -8.40 17.94
C TYR A 208 8.71 -7.77 16.55
N GLU A 209 9.36 -8.46 15.61
CA GLU A 209 9.41 -8.01 14.23
C GLU A 209 7.98 -8.04 13.72
N GLU A 210 7.56 -6.95 13.07
CA GLU A 210 6.24 -6.93 12.44
C GLU A 210 6.14 -8.13 11.49
N PRO A 211 5.03 -8.88 11.53
CA PRO A 211 4.84 -10.04 10.68
C PRO A 211 5.06 -9.65 9.21
N ILE A 212 6.03 -10.28 8.56
CA ILE A 212 6.33 -10.03 7.15
C ILE A 212 5.33 -10.83 6.31
N LEU A 213 4.50 -10.14 5.52
CA LEU A 213 3.71 -10.78 4.48
C LEU A 213 4.55 -10.92 3.21
N GLN A 214 4.89 -12.16 2.83
CA GLN A 214 5.53 -12.43 1.56
C GLN A 214 4.51 -12.23 0.43
N ILE A 215 4.87 -11.40 -0.56
CA ILE A 215 4.14 -11.25 -1.81
C ILE A 215 4.87 -12.03 -2.90
N ASP A 216 4.19 -13.00 -3.51
CA ASP A 216 4.74 -13.84 -4.56
C ASP A 216 4.78 -13.12 -5.91
N GLU A 217 3.76 -12.31 -6.21
CA GLU A 217 3.73 -11.49 -7.45
C GLU A 217 2.82 -10.26 -7.32
N TRP A 218 3.18 -9.18 -8.02
CA TRP A 218 2.34 -8.00 -8.16
C TRP A 218 1.58 -8.03 -9.49
N LEU A 219 0.27 -7.82 -9.44
CA LEU A 219 -0.61 -7.90 -10.61
C LEU A 219 -1.41 -6.61 -10.79
N ASP A 220 -1.60 -6.23 -12.05
CA ASP A 220 -2.60 -5.22 -12.40
C ASP A 220 -4.00 -5.84 -12.34
N LEU A 221 -5.03 -5.04 -12.00
CA LEU A 221 -6.40 -5.57 -11.89
C LEU A 221 -6.94 -6.10 -13.22
N SER A 222 -6.40 -5.65 -14.35
CA SER A 222 -6.72 -6.14 -15.70
C SER A 222 -6.25 -7.56 -15.97
N ASP A 223 -5.19 -8.01 -15.30
CA ASP A 223 -4.65 -9.36 -15.48
C ASP A 223 -5.45 -10.41 -14.69
N ILE A 224 -6.30 -9.95 -13.77
CA ILE A 224 -7.11 -10.79 -12.91
C ILE A 224 -8.37 -11.25 -13.67
N ASN A 225 -8.24 -12.40 -14.33
CA ASN A 225 -9.31 -13.05 -15.07
C ASN A 225 -9.37 -14.56 -14.79
N ILE A 226 -10.41 -15.21 -15.33
CA ILE A 226 -10.66 -16.64 -15.07
C ILE A 226 -9.58 -17.56 -15.66
N ASP A 227 -9.00 -17.21 -16.80
CA ASP A 227 -7.97 -18.03 -17.45
C ASP A 227 -6.67 -18.00 -16.64
N PHE A 228 -6.34 -16.84 -16.08
CA PHE A 228 -5.23 -16.72 -15.13
C PHE A 228 -5.49 -17.51 -13.85
N ALA A 229 -6.70 -17.40 -13.28
CA ALA A 229 -7.10 -18.19 -12.11
C ALA A 229 -6.93 -19.70 -12.33
N ASP A 230 -7.38 -20.19 -13.49
CA ASP A 230 -7.27 -21.60 -13.86
C ASP A 230 -5.83 -22.07 -14.02
N SER A 231 -4.96 -21.20 -14.52
CA SER A 231 -3.55 -21.48 -14.64
C SER A 231 -2.90 -21.64 -13.26
N LEU A 232 -3.30 -20.83 -12.27
CA LEU A 232 -2.84 -20.97 -10.88
C LEU A 232 -3.36 -22.26 -10.23
N GLU A 233 -4.59 -22.68 -10.51
CA GLU A 233 -5.13 -23.96 -10.02
C GLU A 233 -4.33 -25.19 -10.49
N MET A 234 -3.52 -25.08 -11.54
CA MET A 234 -2.61 -26.17 -11.95
C MET A 234 -1.53 -26.48 -10.91
N LEU A 235 -1.20 -25.52 -10.04
CA LEU A 235 -0.24 -25.66 -8.94
C LEU A 235 -0.85 -26.43 -7.75
N ALA A 236 -2.17 -26.55 -7.69
CA ALA A 236 -2.87 -27.27 -6.63
C ALA A 236 -2.48 -28.78 -6.63
N PRO A 237 -2.53 -29.45 -5.47
CA PRO A 237 -3.15 -28.99 -4.22
C PRO A 237 -2.24 -28.12 -3.37
N PHE A 238 -2.81 -27.10 -2.75
CA PHE A 238 -2.13 -26.24 -1.79
C PHE A 238 -2.06 -26.84 -0.37
N GLY A 239 -1.15 -26.33 0.46
CA GLY A 239 -0.97 -26.78 1.84
C GLY A 239 0.41 -26.42 2.42
N ALA A 240 0.78 -26.98 3.57
CA ALA A 240 2.01 -26.60 4.28
C ALA A 240 3.32 -26.76 3.47
N GLY A 241 3.35 -27.66 2.48
CA GLY A 241 4.50 -27.84 1.57
C GLY A 241 4.35 -27.19 0.20
N ASN A 242 3.23 -26.51 -0.05
CA ASN A 242 2.90 -25.81 -1.29
C ASN A 242 1.85 -24.73 -0.95
N PRO A 243 2.24 -23.65 -0.25
CA PRO A 243 1.28 -22.65 0.21
C PRO A 243 0.56 -21.99 -0.97
N GLU A 244 -0.58 -21.38 -0.68
CA GLU A 244 -1.28 -20.56 -1.67
C GLU A 244 -0.43 -19.35 -2.02
N LEU A 245 -0.52 -18.92 -3.29
CA LEU A 245 0.16 -17.71 -3.72
C LEU A 245 -0.53 -16.48 -3.13
N THR A 246 0.27 -15.61 -2.53
CA THR A 246 -0.14 -14.29 -2.08
C THR A 246 0.22 -13.29 -3.17
N LEU A 247 -0.80 -12.76 -3.83
CA LEU A 247 -0.67 -11.78 -4.89
C LEU A 247 -1.01 -10.40 -4.34
N ALA A 248 -0.57 -9.34 -4.99
CA ALA A 248 -0.94 -7.99 -4.58
C ALA A 248 -1.12 -7.03 -5.75
N THR A 249 -1.90 -5.98 -5.53
CA THR A 249 -2.02 -4.85 -6.47
C THR A 249 -1.71 -3.56 -5.73
N ARG A 250 -0.98 -2.66 -6.40
CA ARG A 250 -0.59 -1.37 -5.84
C ARG A 250 -1.61 -0.28 -6.14
N ASN A 251 -1.64 0.72 -5.27
CA ASN A 251 -2.23 2.03 -5.55
C ASN A 251 -3.69 1.95 -6.04
N VAL A 252 -4.47 1.01 -5.49
CA VAL A 252 -5.90 0.89 -5.79
C VAL A 252 -6.72 1.77 -4.87
N THR A 253 -7.82 2.28 -5.37
CA THR A 253 -8.77 3.06 -4.59
C THR A 253 -9.81 2.13 -3.96
N LEU A 254 -9.99 2.23 -2.64
CA LEU A 254 -11.07 1.54 -1.93
C LEU A 254 -12.41 2.20 -2.28
N LYS A 255 -13.24 1.55 -3.11
CA LYS A 255 -14.53 2.12 -3.55
C LYS A 255 -15.63 1.90 -2.52
N SER A 256 -15.69 0.70 -1.95
CA SER A 256 -16.69 0.38 -0.94
C SER A 256 -16.30 -0.84 -0.11
N LYS A 257 -16.75 -0.86 1.14
CA LYS A 257 -16.74 -2.00 2.04
C LYS A 257 -18.17 -2.28 2.52
N SER A 258 -18.60 -3.54 2.46
CA SER A 258 -19.96 -3.94 2.83
C SER A 258 -19.98 -5.27 3.59
N GLU A 259 -20.75 -5.33 4.67
CA GLU A 259 -20.93 -6.57 5.43
C GLU A 259 -21.80 -7.57 4.65
N ILE A 260 -21.37 -8.83 4.62
CA ILE A 260 -22.05 -9.93 3.94
C ILE A 260 -22.21 -11.14 4.86
N GLY A 261 -23.11 -12.05 4.49
CA GLY A 261 -23.45 -13.24 5.25
C GLY A 261 -24.67 -13.03 6.17
N LYS A 262 -25.26 -14.13 6.65
CA LYS A 262 -26.49 -14.11 7.47
C LYS A 262 -26.29 -13.38 8.81
N THR A 263 -25.09 -13.48 9.34
CA THR A 263 -24.60 -12.94 10.62
C THR A 263 -23.83 -11.63 10.45
N LYS A 264 -23.67 -11.15 9.21
CA LYS A 264 -22.86 -9.96 8.84
C LYS A 264 -21.41 -10.01 9.35
N GLU A 265 -20.84 -11.20 9.42
CA GLU A 265 -19.51 -11.41 10.01
C GLU A 265 -18.35 -11.28 8.99
N HIS A 266 -18.65 -11.10 7.69
CA HIS A 266 -17.65 -11.01 6.63
C HIS A 266 -17.77 -9.67 5.88
N LEU A 267 -16.71 -9.24 5.19
CA LEU A 267 -16.73 -8.05 4.35
C LEU A 267 -16.57 -8.42 2.86
N ARG A 268 -17.23 -7.65 2.01
CA ARG A 268 -16.89 -7.50 0.59
C ARG A 268 -16.28 -6.12 0.39
N ILE A 269 -15.07 -6.12 -0.17
CA ILE A 269 -14.26 -4.95 -0.45
C ILE A 269 -14.22 -4.79 -1.97
N ASN A 270 -14.64 -3.65 -2.49
CA ASN A 270 -14.53 -3.34 -3.92
C ASN A 270 -13.41 -2.31 -4.11
N ILE A 271 -12.47 -2.63 -5.00
CA ILE A 271 -11.31 -1.79 -5.35
C ILE A 271 -11.34 -1.42 -6.82
N GLU A 272 -10.71 -0.30 -7.15
CA GLU A 272 -10.58 0.23 -8.51
C GLU A 272 -9.16 0.74 -8.75
N ASP A 273 -8.56 0.44 -9.90
CA ASP A 273 -7.26 1.00 -10.30
C ASP A 273 -7.42 2.33 -11.05
N GLU A 274 -6.31 2.97 -11.41
CA GLU A 274 -6.32 4.26 -12.13
C GLU A 274 -6.89 4.18 -13.55
N ASN A 275 -6.94 2.97 -14.12
CA ASN A 275 -7.49 2.69 -15.45
C ASN A 275 -9.00 2.38 -15.40
N GLY A 276 -9.60 2.37 -14.20
CA GLY A 276 -11.01 2.10 -13.98
C GLY A 276 -11.38 0.61 -13.96
N ASN A 277 -10.39 -0.29 -13.91
CA ASN A 277 -10.66 -1.71 -13.70
C ASN A 277 -11.09 -1.94 -12.26
N THR A 278 -12.07 -2.83 -12.04
CA THR A 278 -12.63 -3.07 -10.70
C THR A 278 -12.58 -4.54 -10.34
N GLN A 279 -12.33 -4.81 -9.05
CA GLN A 279 -12.38 -6.17 -8.49
C GLN A 279 -13.07 -6.18 -7.13
N SER A 280 -13.70 -7.31 -6.81
CA SER A 280 -14.35 -7.55 -5.52
C SER A 280 -13.56 -8.60 -4.74
N ILE A 281 -13.10 -8.23 -3.55
CA ILE A 281 -12.34 -9.07 -2.63
C ILE A 281 -13.21 -9.45 -1.43
N LEU A 282 -13.18 -10.72 -1.04
CA LEU A 282 -13.88 -11.26 0.12
C LEU A 282 -12.95 -11.32 1.33
N PHE A 283 -13.37 -10.72 2.43
CA PHE A 283 -12.67 -10.79 3.70
C PHE A 283 -13.52 -11.54 4.74
N TRP A 284 -13.27 -12.84 4.85
CA TRP A 284 -13.96 -13.72 5.80
C TRP A 284 -13.61 -13.36 7.24
N GLY A 285 -14.59 -12.90 8.02
CA GLY A 285 -14.36 -12.55 9.42
C GLY A 285 -13.87 -11.11 9.62
N GLY A 286 -13.80 -10.31 8.54
CA GLY A 286 -13.31 -8.93 8.59
C GLY A 286 -14.30 -7.92 9.20
N ALA A 287 -15.50 -8.33 9.59
CA ALA A 287 -16.46 -7.40 10.20
C ALA A 287 -15.92 -6.84 11.52
N GLY A 288 -15.93 -5.52 11.66
CA GLY A 288 -15.32 -4.82 12.80
C GLY A 288 -13.81 -4.60 12.70
N THR A 289 -13.16 -5.02 11.61
CA THR A 289 -11.78 -4.62 11.30
C THR A 289 -11.75 -3.15 10.89
N ASP A 290 -10.74 -2.43 11.37
CA ASP A 290 -10.51 -1.04 11.00
C ASP A 290 -9.88 -0.98 9.60
N LEU A 291 -10.73 -0.80 8.58
CA LEU A 291 -10.32 -0.56 7.20
C LEU A 291 -10.36 0.94 6.92
N PRO A 292 -9.52 1.47 6.00
CA PRO A 292 -9.51 2.89 5.65
C PRO A 292 -10.84 3.35 5.06
N GLU A 293 -11.03 4.66 4.95
CA GLU A 293 -12.24 5.26 4.41
C GLU A 293 -12.40 4.96 2.91
N ASN A 294 -13.64 5.00 2.42
CA ASN A 294 -13.88 4.90 0.99
C ASN A 294 -13.20 6.09 0.29
N GLY A 295 -12.46 5.82 -0.79
CA GLY A 295 -11.64 6.80 -1.50
C GLY A 295 -10.16 6.76 -1.13
N SER A 296 -9.78 6.09 -0.03
CA SER A 296 -8.37 5.90 0.31
C SER A 296 -7.64 5.04 -0.72
N LYS A 297 -6.38 5.39 -0.99
CA LYS A 297 -5.47 4.59 -1.80
C LYS A 297 -4.76 3.55 -0.93
N ILE A 298 -4.74 2.32 -1.41
CA ILE A 298 -4.15 1.19 -0.69
C ILE A 298 -3.35 0.32 -1.65
N ASP A 299 -2.31 -0.34 -1.14
CA ASP A 299 -1.81 -1.57 -1.73
C ASP A 299 -2.54 -2.71 -1.02
N ILE A 300 -3.03 -3.68 -1.77
CA ILE A 300 -3.85 -4.75 -1.24
C ILE A 300 -3.32 -6.11 -1.66
N ALA A 301 -3.18 -7.01 -0.69
CA ALA A 301 -2.75 -8.38 -0.88
C ALA A 301 -3.94 -9.34 -0.75
N TYR A 302 -3.97 -10.33 -1.62
CA TYR A 302 -5.07 -11.30 -1.71
C TYR A 302 -4.58 -12.64 -2.28
N SER A 303 -5.28 -13.72 -1.94
CA SER A 303 -5.16 -14.98 -2.68
C SER A 303 -6.21 -15.03 -3.79
N LEU A 304 -5.87 -15.68 -4.90
CA LEU A 304 -6.70 -15.77 -6.10
C LEU A 304 -7.05 -17.23 -6.38
N ARG A 305 -8.35 -17.50 -6.58
CA ARG A 305 -8.86 -18.85 -6.84
C ARG A 305 -9.91 -18.85 -7.94
N ALA A 306 -10.01 -19.95 -8.68
CA ALA A 306 -11.14 -20.19 -9.55
C ALA A 306 -12.30 -20.77 -8.73
N SER A 307 -13.49 -20.17 -8.81
CA SER A 307 -14.67 -20.68 -8.12
C SER A 307 -15.84 -20.88 -9.08
N SER A 308 -16.79 -21.73 -8.69
CA SER A 308 -18.05 -21.90 -9.42
C SER A 308 -19.21 -21.47 -8.54
N TYR A 309 -19.93 -20.43 -8.95
CA TYR A 309 -21.13 -19.96 -8.29
C TYR A 309 -22.31 -20.05 -9.26
N ARG A 310 -23.37 -20.76 -8.84
CA ARG A 310 -24.56 -21.03 -9.68
C ARG A 310 -24.24 -21.62 -11.06
N GLY A 311 -23.14 -22.37 -11.17
CA GLY A 311 -22.70 -23.01 -12.41
C GLY A 311 -21.87 -22.11 -13.34
N GLN A 312 -21.72 -20.82 -13.02
CA GLN A 312 -20.79 -19.93 -13.72
C GLN A 312 -19.45 -19.90 -12.99
N ARG A 313 -18.37 -19.95 -13.77
CA ARG A 313 -17.01 -19.82 -13.24
C ARG A 313 -16.69 -18.35 -13.05
N GLN A 314 -16.06 -18.02 -11.94
CA GLN A 314 -15.69 -16.66 -11.59
C GLN A 314 -14.40 -16.66 -10.78
N VAL A 315 -13.65 -15.57 -10.87
CA VAL A 315 -12.51 -15.31 -10.00
C VAL A 315 -13.02 -15.05 -8.59
N ASN A 316 -12.37 -15.65 -7.60
CA ASN A 316 -12.57 -15.36 -6.19
C ASN A 316 -11.26 -14.82 -5.63
N LEU A 317 -11.30 -13.58 -5.15
CA LEU A 317 -10.19 -12.96 -4.44
C LEU A 317 -10.50 -12.98 -2.96
N GLN A 318 -9.59 -13.51 -2.16
CA GLN A 318 -9.69 -13.53 -0.72
C GLN A 318 -8.64 -12.60 -0.11
N PHE A 319 -9.11 -11.65 0.70
CA PHE A 319 -8.27 -10.66 1.38
C PHE A 319 -7.22 -11.35 2.26
N GLN A 320 -5.98 -10.87 2.18
CA GLN A 320 -4.89 -11.26 3.08
C GLN A 320 -4.49 -10.08 3.97
N ASP A 321 -4.13 -8.95 3.35
CA ASP A 321 -3.76 -7.74 4.08
C ASP A 321 -3.87 -6.49 3.18
N PHE A 322 -3.70 -5.31 3.77
CA PHE A 322 -3.52 -4.07 3.04
C PHE A 322 -2.51 -3.18 3.75
N ARG A 323 -1.93 -2.24 2.99
CA ARG A 323 -1.32 -1.05 3.56
C ARG A 323 -1.93 0.18 2.91
N VAL A 324 -2.16 1.21 3.72
CA VAL A 324 -2.51 2.51 3.17
C VAL A 324 -1.31 3.01 2.39
N VAL A 325 -1.53 3.34 1.13
CA VAL A 325 -0.57 4.17 0.42
C VAL A 325 -0.79 5.54 1.03
N GLU A 326 0.03 5.88 2.02
CA GLU A 326 0.24 7.28 2.33
C GLU A 326 0.65 7.89 0.98
N GLU A 327 -0.25 8.66 0.35
CA GLU A 327 0.22 9.71 -0.53
C GLU A 327 1.30 10.36 0.28
N ALA A 328 2.55 10.33 -0.23
CA ALA A 328 3.64 11.00 0.42
C ALA A 328 3.05 12.34 0.80
N VAL A 329 2.84 12.53 2.12
CA VAL A 329 2.53 13.84 2.61
C VAL A 329 3.66 14.59 1.98
N VAL A 330 3.34 15.54 1.09
CA VAL A 330 4.33 16.54 0.77
C VAL A 330 4.60 17.10 2.15
N GLU A 331 5.62 16.57 2.81
CA GLU A 331 6.23 17.20 3.95
C GLU A 331 6.57 18.52 3.30
N ILE A 332 5.72 19.51 3.53
CA ILE A 332 6.19 20.87 3.67
C ILE A 332 7.08 20.75 4.92
N ARG A 333 8.27 20.17 4.73
CA ARG A 333 9.42 20.59 5.47
C ARG A 333 9.38 22.08 5.19
N GLU A 334 9.12 22.87 6.21
CA GLU A 334 9.66 24.20 6.23
C GLU A 334 11.19 24.04 6.12
N SER A 335 11.69 23.82 4.91
CA SER A 335 13.01 24.31 4.54
C SER A 335 12.83 25.81 4.48
N GLY A 336 12.78 26.44 5.66
CA GLY A 336 12.80 27.89 5.75
C GLY A 336 14.10 28.32 5.09
N PHE A 337 14.01 28.76 3.83
CA PHE A 337 15.12 29.42 3.17
C PHE A 337 15.57 30.58 4.08
N ASP A 338 16.87 30.76 4.26
CA ASP A 338 17.37 32.03 4.80
C ASP A 338 17.18 33.09 3.71
N ILE A 339 16.04 33.80 3.75
CA ILE A 339 15.68 34.82 2.76
C ILE A 339 16.28 36.15 3.19
N ARG A 340 17.16 36.68 2.33
CA ARG A 340 17.77 38.00 2.48
C ARG A 340 17.13 38.94 1.45
N ASP A 341 16.16 39.73 1.91
CA ASP A 341 15.55 40.76 1.08
C ASP A 341 16.50 41.94 0.88
N LEU A 342 16.99 42.10 -0.36
CA LEU A 342 17.93 43.14 -0.77
C LEU A 342 17.32 44.04 -1.87
N ARG A 343 16.00 44.03 -2.06
CA ARG A 343 15.31 44.83 -3.10
C ARG A 343 15.56 46.34 -2.94
N LEU A 344 15.71 46.84 -1.71
CA LEU A 344 16.05 48.24 -1.43
C LEU A 344 17.57 48.53 -1.43
N ASN A 345 18.40 47.49 -1.48
CA ASN A 345 19.85 47.58 -1.32
C ASN A 345 20.59 46.96 -2.51
N VAL A 346 20.10 47.16 -3.74
CA VAL A 346 20.68 46.53 -4.95
C VAL A 346 22.18 46.79 -5.14
N GLN A 347 22.66 47.92 -4.64
CA GLN A 347 24.08 48.30 -4.62
C GLN A 347 24.98 47.27 -3.88
N THR A 348 24.42 46.44 -2.97
CA THR A 348 25.19 45.41 -2.25
C THR A 348 25.42 44.15 -3.06
N PHE A 349 24.92 44.08 -4.30
CA PHE A 349 25.14 42.94 -5.20
C PHE A 349 26.63 42.59 -5.37
N GLU A 350 27.50 43.60 -5.49
CA GLU A 350 28.96 43.40 -5.62
C GLU A 350 29.62 42.79 -4.38
N ARG A 351 28.90 42.68 -3.27
CA ARG A 351 29.38 42.11 -2.00
C ARG A 351 28.98 40.65 -1.79
N LEU A 352 28.25 40.05 -2.73
CA LEU A 352 27.93 38.63 -2.69
C LEU A 352 29.20 37.78 -2.85
N ASN A 353 29.14 36.54 -2.39
CA ASN A 353 30.21 35.59 -2.61
C ASN A 353 30.35 35.31 -4.10
N VAL A 354 31.59 35.10 -4.56
CA VAL A 354 31.88 34.77 -5.98
C VAL A 354 31.21 33.45 -6.40
N GLU A 355 30.93 32.57 -5.44
CA GLU A 355 30.29 31.27 -5.64
C GLU A 355 28.75 31.33 -5.62
N THR A 356 28.14 32.47 -5.26
CA THR A 356 26.68 32.62 -5.26
C THR A 356 26.14 32.48 -6.68
N LEU A 357 25.19 31.57 -6.89
CA LEU A 357 24.55 31.41 -8.20
C LEU A 357 23.57 32.57 -8.43
N VAL A 358 23.77 33.34 -9.51
CA VAL A 358 22.94 34.51 -9.82
C VAL A 358 22.00 34.22 -10.99
N TRP A 359 20.70 34.37 -10.80
CA TRP A 359 19.72 34.43 -11.88
C TRP A 359 19.59 35.87 -12.40
N ALA A 360 20.07 36.11 -13.63
CA ALA A 360 19.95 37.39 -14.31
C ALA A 360 19.61 37.19 -15.80
N GLU A 361 18.67 37.98 -16.31
CA GLU A 361 18.14 37.87 -17.67
C GLU A 361 17.91 39.23 -18.31
N GLY A 362 17.59 39.22 -19.62
CA GLY A 362 17.37 40.45 -20.36
C GLY A 362 18.67 41.26 -20.50
N ALA A 363 18.57 42.57 -20.31
CA ALA A 363 19.73 43.46 -20.34
C ALA A 363 20.75 43.16 -19.22
N ASP A 364 20.31 42.54 -18.12
CA ASP A 364 21.16 42.20 -16.97
C ASP A 364 21.80 40.82 -17.07
N LYS A 365 21.58 40.07 -18.17
CA LYS A 365 22.17 38.73 -18.39
C LYS A 365 23.68 38.64 -18.08
N PRO A 366 24.54 39.64 -18.38
CA PRO A 366 25.96 39.59 -18.03
C PRO A 366 26.27 39.45 -16.52
N LYS A 367 25.31 39.75 -15.64
CA LYS A 367 25.47 39.63 -14.18
C LYS A 367 25.28 38.20 -13.66
N GLY A 368 24.84 37.25 -14.50
CA GLY A 368 24.56 35.90 -14.04
C GLY A 368 24.15 34.91 -15.14
N LYS A 369 23.40 33.89 -14.72
CA LYS A 369 22.88 32.80 -15.54
C LYS A 369 21.41 33.04 -15.88
N SER A 370 20.97 32.60 -17.06
CA SER A 370 19.55 32.55 -17.36
C SER A 370 18.90 31.42 -16.55
N ARG A 371 17.57 31.42 -16.47
CA ARG A 371 16.82 30.38 -15.76
C ARG A 371 17.08 28.96 -16.31
N PHE A 372 17.48 28.84 -17.58
CA PHE A 372 17.76 27.57 -18.25
C PHE A 372 19.20 27.09 -18.03
N GLU A 373 20.06 27.93 -17.44
CA GLU A 373 21.46 27.61 -17.10
C GLU A 373 21.67 27.46 -15.58
N LEU A 374 20.59 27.44 -14.80
CA LEU A 374 20.66 27.29 -13.36
C LEU A 374 21.07 25.86 -12.99
N THR A 375 21.85 25.75 -11.91
CA THR A 375 22.32 24.47 -11.36
C THR A 375 22.10 24.46 -9.85
N GLN A 376 22.29 23.30 -9.22
CA GLN A 376 22.22 23.21 -7.76
C GLN A 376 23.30 24.10 -7.11
N ALA A 377 22.92 24.88 -6.09
CA ALA A 377 23.82 25.76 -5.34
C ALA A 377 23.27 26.06 -3.94
N ASP A 378 24.15 26.20 -2.94
CA ASP A 378 23.74 26.51 -1.56
C ASP A 378 23.25 27.97 -1.40
N GLU A 379 23.81 28.91 -2.16
CA GLU A 379 23.42 30.32 -2.20
C GLU A 379 22.86 30.70 -3.57
N PHE A 380 21.66 31.30 -3.60
CA PHE A 380 20.98 31.71 -4.82
C PHE A 380 20.54 33.16 -4.79
N ALA A 381 20.96 33.96 -5.77
CA ALA A 381 20.57 35.36 -5.92
C ALA A 381 19.59 35.52 -7.08
N ILE A 382 18.37 35.96 -6.78
CA ILE A 382 17.37 36.36 -7.77
C ILE A 382 17.63 37.83 -8.12
N TYR A 383 18.48 38.05 -9.13
CA TYR A 383 18.83 39.40 -9.56
C TYR A 383 17.70 40.02 -10.39
N THR A 384 17.26 39.34 -11.44
CA THR A 384 16.16 39.80 -12.30
C THR A 384 14.82 39.26 -11.80
N THR A 385 13.77 40.08 -11.80
CA THR A 385 12.43 39.63 -11.37
C THR A 385 11.92 38.47 -12.25
N PRO A 386 11.52 37.33 -11.65
CA PRO A 386 10.99 36.19 -12.39
C PRO A 386 9.78 36.59 -13.26
N PRO A 387 9.58 35.97 -14.43
CA PRO A 387 8.47 36.34 -15.31
C PRO A 387 7.13 35.70 -14.92
N SER A 388 7.12 34.67 -14.07
CA SER A 388 5.88 34.11 -13.50
C SER A 388 6.17 33.32 -12.21
N PRO A 389 5.16 33.05 -11.37
CA PRO A 389 5.32 32.18 -10.20
C PRO A 389 5.83 30.79 -10.56
N ALA A 390 5.37 30.22 -11.68
CA ALA A 390 5.77 28.88 -12.11
C ALA A 390 7.27 28.83 -12.46
N GLU A 391 7.80 29.88 -13.07
CA GLU A 391 9.21 29.97 -13.44
C GLU A 391 10.11 30.15 -12.21
N LEU A 392 9.64 30.90 -11.20
CA LEU A 392 10.31 31.00 -9.91
C LEU A 392 10.38 29.64 -9.20
N ARG A 393 9.27 28.89 -9.14
CA ARG A 393 9.24 27.55 -8.52
C ARG A 393 10.19 26.59 -9.21
N LYS A 394 10.16 26.51 -10.54
CA LYS A 394 11.12 25.69 -11.31
C LYS A 394 12.57 26.05 -11.00
N ALA A 395 12.89 27.34 -10.91
CA ALA A 395 14.24 27.78 -10.55
C ALA A 395 14.63 27.29 -9.15
N LEU A 396 13.75 27.41 -8.15
CA LEU A 396 14.00 26.93 -6.79
C LEU A 396 14.13 25.40 -6.71
N GLU A 397 13.35 24.65 -7.50
CA GLU A 397 13.43 23.19 -7.59
C GLU A 397 14.75 22.70 -8.19
N VAL A 398 15.30 23.44 -9.16
CA VAL A 398 16.60 23.14 -9.79
C VAL A 398 17.75 23.51 -8.85
N VAL A 399 17.69 24.70 -8.25
CA VAL A 399 18.81 25.23 -7.46
C VAL A 399 18.88 24.62 -6.06
N LYS A 400 17.73 24.36 -5.44
CA LYS A 400 17.57 23.85 -4.05
C LYS A 400 18.46 24.60 -3.04
N PRO A 401 18.36 25.94 -2.95
CA PRO A 401 19.25 26.74 -2.13
C PRO A 401 18.94 26.60 -0.63
N LYS A 402 19.94 26.89 0.20
CA LYS A 402 19.78 27.12 1.64
C LYS A 402 19.49 28.59 1.93
N THR A 403 20.14 29.49 1.19
CA THR A 403 20.02 30.95 1.33
C THR A 403 19.60 31.58 0.00
N ILE A 404 18.61 32.47 0.05
CA ILE A 404 18.10 33.19 -1.12
C ILE A 404 18.29 34.69 -0.93
N TYR A 405 19.02 35.33 -1.84
CA TYR A 405 19.15 36.79 -1.92
C TYR A 405 18.17 37.33 -2.96
N VAL A 406 17.28 38.25 -2.57
CA VAL A 406 16.29 38.82 -3.48
C VAL A 406 16.65 40.26 -3.80
N PHE A 407 17.09 40.51 -5.03
CA PHE A 407 17.27 41.87 -5.55
C PHE A 407 16.08 42.30 -6.42
N GLY A 408 15.54 41.37 -7.21
CA GLY A 408 14.29 41.55 -7.94
C GLY A 408 14.26 42.78 -8.86
N VAL A 409 15.37 43.08 -9.54
CA VAL A 409 15.47 44.18 -10.49
C VAL A 409 14.47 43.96 -11.63
N LEU A 410 13.56 44.91 -11.77
CA LEU A 410 12.49 44.87 -12.75
C LEU A 410 13.08 45.08 -14.16
N PRO A 411 12.88 44.14 -15.10
CA PRO A 411 13.12 44.46 -16.51
C PRO A 411 12.24 45.64 -16.95
N SER A 412 12.72 46.42 -17.92
CA SER A 412 11.95 47.52 -18.50
C SER A 412 10.56 47.07 -18.91
N GLU A 413 9.54 47.81 -18.49
CA GLU A 413 8.16 47.53 -18.90
C GLU A 413 8.01 47.86 -20.38
N GLU A 414 7.65 46.88 -21.19
CA GLU A 414 7.49 47.03 -22.64
C GLU A 414 6.01 46.93 -23.01
N LYS A 415 5.55 47.84 -23.87
CA LYS A 415 4.27 47.68 -24.55
C LYS A 415 4.35 46.53 -25.56
N PRO A 416 3.22 45.89 -25.94
CA PRO A 416 3.24 44.79 -26.91
C PRO A 416 3.96 45.14 -28.22
N GLU A 417 3.84 46.37 -28.71
CA GLU A 417 4.52 46.84 -29.92
C GLU A 417 6.04 46.91 -29.74
N GLU A 418 6.51 47.34 -28.57
CA GLU A 418 7.94 47.42 -28.24
C GLU A 418 8.53 46.02 -28.09
N PHE A 419 7.80 45.12 -27.43
CA PHE A 419 8.16 43.70 -27.30
C PHE A 419 8.30 43.05 -28.68
N LEU A 420 7.32 43.21 -29.57
CA LEU A 420 7.36 42.67 -30.93
C LEU A 420 8.51 43.25 -31.76
N ASN A 421 8.79 44.56 -31.63
CA ASN A 421 9.92 45.19 -32.30
C ASN A 421 11.26 44.62 -31.81
N ARG A 422 11.41 44.40 -30.50
CA ARG A 422 12.62 43.80 -29.93
C ARG A 422 12.77 42.33 -30.33
N LEU A 423 11.69 41.56 -30.30
CA LEU A 423 11.67 40.17 -30.77
C LEU A 423 12.04 40.08 -32.26
N ALA A 424 11.49 40.95 -33.11
CA ALA A 424 11.86 41.04 -34.52
C ALA A 424 13.35 41.38 -34.70
N GLY A 425 13.89 42.27 -33.85
CA GLY A 425 15.32 42.57 -33.80
C GLY A 425 16.18 41.35 -33.48
N LEU A 426 15.78 40.54 -32.48
CA LEU A 426 16.46 39.29 -32.12
C LEU A 426 16.36 38.23 -33.25
N CYS A 427 15.19 38.10 -33.88
CA CYS A 427 15.01 37.22 -35.03
C CYS A 427 15.92 37.63 -36.20
N LYS A 428 15.98 38.94 -36.50
CA LYS A 428 16.88 39.50 -37.51
C LYS A 428 18.35 39.27 -37.16
N PHE A 429 18.71 39.35 -35.88
CA PHE A 429 20.06 39.02 -35.42
C PHE A 429 20.37 37.53 -35.67
N ALA A 430 19.48 36.61 -35.29
CA ALA A 430 19.64 35.17 -35.52
C ALA A 430 19.77 34.84 -37.01
N LEU A 431 18.94 35.42 -37.88
CA LEU A 431 19.06 35.29 -39.33
C LEU A 431 20.43 35.72 -39.87
N ASN A 432 20.97 36.84 -39.38
CA ASN A 432 22.21 37.40 -39.91
C ASN A 432 23.49 36.84 -39.27
N LYS A 433 23.42 36.33 -38.04
CA LYS A 433 24.60 35.96 -37.23
C LYS A 433 24.62 34.51 -36.77
N LYS A 434 23.49 33.81 -36.81
CA LYS A 434 23.34 32.40 -36.39
C LYS A 434 22.70 31.53 -37.48
N GLU A 435 22.79 31.94 -38.76
CA GLU A 435 22.20 31.21 -39.90
C GLU A 435 20.71 30.90 -39.72
N GLY A 436 19.97 31.79 -39.05
CA GLY A 436 18.54 31.62 -38.76
C GLY A 436 18.23 30.70 -37.58
N LYS A 437 19.22 30.16 -36.87
CA LYS A 437 19.01 29.23 -35.75
C LYS A 437 18.99 29.93 -34.40
N THR A 438 17.99 29.63 -33.59
CA THR A 438 17.83 30.07 -32.18
C THR A 438 16.94 29.06 -31.45
N SER A 439 16.69 29.25 -30.15
CA SER A 439 15.63 28.50 -29.44
C SER A 439 14.64 29.44 -28.77
N ILE A 440 13.46 28.90 -28.40
CA ILE A 440 12.48 29.64 -27.59
C ILE A 440 13.09 30.08 -26.26
N GLN A 441 13.92 29.24 -25.65
CA GLN A 441 14.61 29.51 -24.38
C GLN A 441 15.65 30.65 -24.50
N GLU A 442 16.44 30.66 -25.59
CA GLU A 442 17.39 31.73 -25.87
C GLU A 442 16.66 33.07 -26.02
N LEU A 443 15.56 33.11 -26.77
CA LEU A 443 14.76 34.31 -26.97
C LEU A 443 14.06 34.75 -25.67
N ALA A 444 13.49 33.80 -24.91
CA ALA A 444 12.81 34.07 -23.65
C ALA A 444 13.74 34.66 -22.60
N SER A 445 14.95 34.12 -22.47
CA SER A 445 15.97 34.63 -21.54
C SER A 445 16.55 35.98 -21.99
N ALA A 446 16.80 36.18 -23.28
CA ALA A 446 17.25 37.46 -23.83
C ALA A 446 16.19 38.57 -23.69
N MET A 447 14.92 38.20 -23.71
CA MET A 447 13.81 39.14 -23.49
C MET A 447 13.40 39.27 -22.02
N ALA A 448 13.94 38.43 -21.12
CA ALA A 448 13.43 38.24 -19.77
C ALA A 448 11.89 38.08 -19.77
N SER A 449 11.35 37.18 -20.60
CA SER A 449 9.91 36.97 -20.76
C SER A 449 9.53 35.48 -20.69
N ARG A 450 8.23 35.18 -20.69
CA ARG A 450 7.72 33.80 -20.72
C ARG A 450 7.88 33.20 -22.11
N GLU A 451 8.16 31.90 -22.20
CA GLU A 451 8.24 31.17 -23.48
C GLU A 451 6.97 31.36 -24.31
N LEU A 452 5.79 31.29 -23.68
CA LEU A 452 4.50 31.55 -24.32
C LEU A 452 4.42 32.93 -25.00
N ALA A 453 5.01 33.98 -24.42
CA ALA A 453 5.03 35.31 -25.05
C ALA A 453 5.92 35.34 -26.30
N ILE A 454 7.02 34.56 -26.28
CA ILE A 454 7.90 34.39 -27.44
C ILE A 454 7.17 33.64 -28.54
N GLU A 455 6.50 32.52 -28.23
CA GLU A 455 5.76 31.72 -29.20
C GLU A 455 4.66 32.53 -29.89
N ILE A 456 3.82 33.23 -29.10
CA ILE A 456 2.77 34.12 -29.64
C ILE A 456 3.40 35.23 -30.49
N GLY A 457 4.50 35.83 -30.03
CA GLY A 457 5.21 36.88 -30.76
C GLY A 457 5.81 36.40 -32.09
N LEU A 458 6.39 35.19 -32.12
CA LEU A 458 6.90 34.57 -33.34
C LEU A 458 5.78 34.28 -34.33
N GLN A 459 4.67 33.70 -33.87
CA GLN A 459 3.48 33.48 -34.71
C GLN A 459 2.92 34.80 -35.25
N TRP A 460 2.95 35.86 -34.45
CA TRP A 460 2.52 37.20 -34.88
C TRP A 460 3.41 37.74 -36.00
N LEU A 461 4.73 37.54 -35.90
CA LEU A 461 5.70 37.93 -36.95
C LEU A 461 5.49 37.13 -38.24
N VAL A 462 5.15 35.84 -38.14
CA VAL A 462 4.81 34.98 -39.28
C VAL A 462 3.52 35.47 -39.95
N ALA A 463 2.47 35.73 -39.16
CA ALA A 463 1.18 36.23 -39.67
C ALA A 463 1.31 37.60 -40.38
N ASN A 464 2.35 38.38 -40.06
CA ASN A 464 2.69 39.63 -40.74
C ASN A 464 3.30 39.42 -42.15
N GLY A 465 3.65 38.18 -42.52
CA GLY A 465 4.17 37.77 -43.83
C GLY A 465 5.65 38.08 -44.07
N GLY A 466 6.41 38.46 -43.03
CA GLY A 466 7.80 38.90 -43.16
C GLY A 466 8.87 37.87 -42.73
N LEU A 467 8.44 36.73 -42.18
CA LEU A 467 9.31 35.72 -41.57
C LEU A 467 8.62 34.36 -41.65
N THR A 468 9.37 33.30 -41.89
CA THR A 468 8.92 31.92 -41.65
C THR A 468 9.63 31.39 -40.40
N VAL A 469 8.86 30.73 -39.54
CA VAL A 469 9.34 30.15 -38.28
C VAL A 469 8.95 28.68 -38.30
N ASP A 470 9.94 27.80 -38.23
CA ASP A 470 9.75 26.38 -38.01
C ASP A 470 10.24 26.02 -36.60
N VAL A 471 9.40 25.34 -35.81
CA VAL A 471 9.69 25.01 -34.41
C VAL A 471 9.66 23.49 -34.25
N ASP A 472 10.80 22.92 -33.90
CA ASP A 472 10.96 21.49 -33.63
C ASP A 472 11.66 21.30 -32.27
N GLU A 473 11.00 20.61 -31.35
CA GLU A 473 11.48 20.39 -29.97
C GLU A 473 12.05 21.65 -29.26
N GLY A 474 11.47 22.84 -29.51
CA GLY A 474 11.90 24.12 -28.93
C GLY A 474 13.09 24.80 -29.64
N GLN A 475 13.67 24.15 -30.65
CA GLN A 475 14.57 24.79 -31.62
C GLN A 475 13.76 25.58 -32.64
N VAL A 476 14.26 26.74 -33.02
CA VAL A 476 13.60 27.69 -33.91
C VAL A 476 14.49 27.93 -35.12
N ASN A 477 13.99 27.55 -36.29
CA ASN A 477 14.62 27.83 -37.58
C ASN A 477 13.88 28.95 -38.30
N LEU A 478 14.59 30.05 -38.55
CA LEU A 478 14.07 31.25 -39.17
C LEU A 478 14.51 31.34 -40.63
N SER A 479 13.57 31.68 -41.53
CA SER A 479 13.89 31.99 -42.93
C SER A 479 13.18 33.25 -43.43
N ASN A 480 13.75 33.89 -44.46
CA ASN A 480 13.20 35.10 -45.09
C ASN A 480 12.14 34.79 -46.16
N GLU A 481 11.57 33.59 -46.15
CA GLU A 481 10.51 33.22 -47.10
C GLU A 481 9.24 34.02 -46.80
N LYS A 482 8.69 34.66 -47.84
CA LYS A 482 7.47 35.46 -47.72
C LYS A 482 6.27 34.52 -47.58
N GLN A 483 5.54 34.66 -46.48
CA GLN A 483 4.27 34.00 -46.28
C GLN A 483 3.09 34.91 -46.62
N GLU A 484 1.94 34.31 -46.89
CA GLU A 484 0.70 35.05 -47.03
C GLU A 484 0.34 35.73 -45.71
N LYS A 485 0.01 37.03 -45.77
CA LYS A 485 -0.37 37.78 -44.58
C LYS A 485 -1.72 37.27 -44.09
N ASN A 486 -1.83 37.07 -42.77
CA ASN A 486 -3.11 36.76 -42.12
C ASN A 486 -3.44 37.86 -41.10
N PRO A 487 -4.07 38.97 -41.53
CA PRO A 487 -4.38 40.10 -40.63
C PRO A 487 -5.32 39.73 -39.48
N TYR A 488 -6.20 38.75 -39.69
CA TYR A 488 -7.14 38.29 -38.68
C TYR A 488 -6.40 37.57 -37.54
N LEU A 489 -5.59 36.57 -37.88
CA LEU A 489 -4.76 35.84 -36.91
C LEU A 489 -3.77 36.79 -36.21
N GLN A 490 -3.20 37.75 -36.95
CA GLN A 490 -2.29 38.75 -36.39
C GLN A 490 -2.98 39.61 -35.31
N ALA A 491 -4.24 39.99 -35.50
CA ALA A 491 -5.01 40.74 -34.51
C ALA A 491 -5.31 39.91 -33.25
N GLU A 492 -5.71 38.64 -33.40
CA GLU A 492 -5.96 37.72 -32.28
C GLU A 492 -4.68 37.49 -31.45
N LEU A 493 -3.56 37.20 -32.11
CA LEU A 493 -2.26 36.99 -31.47
C LEU A 493 -1.77 38.24 -30.73
N PHE A 494 -2.06 39.44 -31.25
CA PHE A 494 -1.72 40.69 -30.57
C PHE A 494 -2.48 40.84 -29.24
N VAL A 495 -3.77 40.48 -29.21
CA VAL A 495 -4.59 40.48 -27.99
C VAL A 495 -4.08 39.44 -27.00
N ALA A 496 -3.77 38.22 -27.46
CA ALA A 496 -3.22 37.16 -26.63
C ALA A 496 -1.86 37.57 -26.01
N LEU A 497 -0.96 38.13 -26.82
CA LEU A 497 0.34 38.64 -26.36
C LEU A 497 0.18 39.71 -25.29
N ARG A 498 -0.72 40.68 -25.51
CA ARG A 498 -1.03 41.72 -24.52
C ARG A 498 -1.50 41.12 -23.20
N GLY A 499 -2.31 40.06 -23.23
CA GLY A 499 -2.74 39.33 -22.04
C GLY A 499 -1.55 38.76 -21.25
N VAL A 500 -0.67 38.02 -21.93
CA VAL A 500 0.51 37.38 -21.31
C VAL A 500 1.49 38.41 -20.75
N LEU A 501 1.73 39.51 -21.48
CA LEU A 501 2.62 40.60 -21.03
C LEU A 501 2.04 41.34 -19.82
N ASN A 502 0.73 41.59 -19.80
CA ASN A 502 0.06 42.21 -18.65
C ASN A 502 0.14 41.33 -17.41
N GLU A 503 -0.09 40.02 -17.55
CA GLU A 503 0.04 39.05 -16.44
C GLU A 503 1.48 39.03 -15.90
N THR A 504 2.47 38.99 -16.81
CA THR A 504 3.90 39.04 -16.48
C THR A 504 4.25 40.33 -15.73
N SER A 505 3.78 41.49 -16.21
CA SER A 505 3.99 42.79 -15.54
C SER A 505 3.32 42.85 -14.17
N ALA A 506 2.07 42.37 -14.05
CA ALA A 506 1.34 42.33 -12.79
C ALA A 506 2.05 41.48 -11.75
N TYR A 507 2.49 40.27 -12.12
CA TYR A 507 3.26 39.41 -11.24
C TYR A 507 4.58 40.05 -10.82
N ARG A 508 5.32 40.66 -11.75
CA ARG A 508 6.59 41.33 -11.43
C ARG A 508 6.42 42.51 -10.49
N LYS A 509 5.37 43.31 -10.67
CA LYS A 509 5.00 44.39 -9.74
C LYS A 509 4.70 43.82 -8.36
N TYR A 510 3.91 42.75 -8.28
CA TYR A 510 3.63 42.05 -7.03
C TYR A 510 4.90 41.51 -6.36
N PHE A 511 5.79 40.85 -7.11
CA PHE A 511 7.08 40.36 -6.61
C PHE A 511 7.95 41.49 -6.04
N ALA A 512 7.96 42.65 -6.69
CA ALA A 512 8.73 43.81 -6.24
C ALA A 512 8.15 44.45 -4.96
N THR A 513 6.85 44.33 -4.71
CA THR A 513 6.17 45.05 -3.62
C THR A 513 5.68 44.17 -2.46
N VAL A 514 5.69 42.84 -2.59
CA VAL A 514 5.20 41.96 -1.51
C VAL A 514 6.03 42.18 -0.24
N GLU A 515 5.38 42.28 0.92
CA GLU A 515 6.08 42.47 2.19
C GLU A 515 6.73 41.17 2.69
N ASP A 516 6.00 40.05 2.59
CA ASP A 516 6.51 38.74 3.01
C ASP A 516 6.92 37.88 1.80
N LEU A 517 8.23 37.84 1.54
CA LEU A 517 8.80 37.02 0.47
C LEU A 517 8.61 35.51 0.67
N LYS A 518 8.32 35.04 1.89
CA LYS A 518 8.00 33.62 2.14
C LYS A 518 6.70 33.17 1.47
N THR A 519 5.83 34.12 1.11
CA THR A 519 4.62 33.80 0.35
C THR A 519 4.90 33.52 -1.13
N LEU A 520 6.09 33.90 -1.61
CA LEU A 520 6.54 33.72 -3.00
C LEU A 520 7.57 32.60 -3.18
N LEU A 521 8.45 32.42 -2.19
CA LEU A 521 9.58 31.49 -2.16
C LEU A 521 9.24 30.28 -1.30
#